data_AF-A0A161MZ05-F1
#
_entry.id   AF-A0A161MZ05-F1
#
_cell.length_a   1.000
_cell.length_b   1.000
_cell.length_c   1.000
_cell.angle_alpha   90.00
_cell.angle_beta   90.00
_cell.angle_gamma   90.00
#
_symmetry.space_group_name_H-M   'P 1'
#
loop_
_entity.id
_entity.type
_entity.pdbx_description
1 polymer ?
#
loop_
_entity_poly.entity_id
_entity_poly.type
_entity_poly.pdbx_seq_one_letter_code
_entity_poly.pdbx_strand_id
1 'polypeptide(L)'
;LITTGDFMSRFCSNLGLPIMVQRAATHIARRAVEMDIVAGRSPISVAAAAIYMASQASEDKRSQKEIGDIAGVADVTIRHSYKLMYPHAAALFPSEFTFTTPIDQLPTM
;
A
#
# COMPACT_ATOMS: atom_id res chain seq x y z
N LEU A 1 8.05 17.06 9.85
CA LEU A 1 6.86 16.47 9.18
C LEU A 1 7.08 14.97 9.16
N ILE A 2 6.23 14.19 9.83
CA ILE A 2 6.31 12.72 9.75
C ILE A 2 5.88 12.32 8.34
N THR A 3 6.73 11.60 7.62
CA THR A 3 6.48 11.24 6.23
C THR A 3 5.86 9.84 6.13
N THR A 4 5.26 9.51 4.99
CA THR A 4 4.79 8.15 4.69
C THR A 4 5.93 7.13 4.77
N GLY A 5 7.17 7.54 4.49
CA GLY A 5 8.37 6.69 4.57
C GLY A 5 8.68 6.19 5.98
N ASP A 6 8.51 7.03 7.00
CA ASP A 6 8.80 6.67 8.40
C ASP A 6 7.84 5.59 8.91
N PHE A 7 6.56 5.68 8.50
CA PHE A 7 5.56 4.67 8.79
C PHE A 7 5.81 3.36 8.04
N MET A 8 6.24 3.46 6.78
CA MET A 8 6.41 2.31 5.89
C MET A 8 7.40 1.30 6.44
N SER A 9 8.57 1.75 6.90
CA SER A 9 9.58 0.84 7.44
C SER A 9 9.05 0.09 8.67
N ARG A 10 8.44 0.81 9.62
CA ARG A 10 7.92 0.19 10.84
C ARG A 10 6.79 -0.80 10.55
N PHE A 11 5.84 -0.42 9.71
CA PHE A 11 4.67 -1.27 9.42
C PHE A 11 5.08 -2.52 8.64
N CYS A 12 5.92 -2.39 7.61
CA CYS A 12 6.40 -3.55 6.87
C CYS A 12 7.23 -4.50 7.74
N SER A 13 8.10 -3.97 8.62
CA SER A 13 8.85 -4.81 9.56
C SER A 13 7.92 -5.56 10.52
N ASN A 14 6.91 -4.89 11.10
CA ASN A 14 5.97 -5.54 12.02
C ASN A 14 5.07 -6.58 11.33
N LEU A 15 4.82 -6.44 10.03
CA LEU A 15 4.09 -7.40 9.20
C LEU A 15 4.99 -8.52 8.64
N GLY A 16 6.29 -8.50 8.95
CA GLY A 16 7.26 -9.45 8.40
C GLY A 16 7.34 -9.43 6.88
N LEU A 17 7.09 -8.28 6.24
CA LEU A 17 7.14 -8.15 4.79
C LEU A 17 8.58 -8.02 4.30
N PRO A 18 8.94 -8.66 3.18
CA PRO A 18 10.28 -8.54 2.63
C PRO A 18 10.55 -7.13 2.12
N ILE A 19 11.84 -6.78 2.05
CA ILE A 19 12.30 -5.45 1.62
C ILE A 19 11.78 -5.05 0.24
N MET A 20 11.57 -6.01 -0.67
CA MET A 20 11.03 -5.74 -2.00
C MET A 20 9.57 -5.25 -1.94
N VAL A 21 8.74 -5.85 -1.07
CA VAL A 21 7.35 -5.40 -0.85
C VAL A 21 7.34 -4.05 -0.15
N GLN A 22 8.22 -3.82 0.83
CA GLN A 22 8.36 -2.51 1.47
C GLN A 22 8.75 -1.41 0.46
N ARG A 23 9.72 -1.68 -0.43
CA ARG A 23 10.13 -0.74 -1.48
C ARG A 23 8.99 -0.43 -2.44
N ALA A 24 8.25 -1.46 -2.86
CA ALA A 24 7.08 -1.29 -3.71
C ALA A 24 6.00 -0.43 -3.01
N ALA A 25 5.64 -0.76 -1.77
CA ALA A 25 4.68 0.02 -0.98
C ALA A 25 5.12 1.49 -0.79
N THR A 26 6.42 1.72 -0.54
CA THR A 26 7.00 3.07 -0.46
C THR A 26 6.81 3.84 -1.76
N HIS A 27 7.14 3.20 -2.89
CA HIS A 27 7.01 3.80 -4.21
C HIS A 27 5.54 4.11 -4.55
N ILE A 28 4.65 3.14 -4.35
CA ILE A 28 3.21 3.27 -4.55
C ILE A 28 2.64 4.45 -3.75
N ALA A 29 2.96 4.53 -2.44
CA ALA A 29 2.51 5.62 -1.60
C ALA A 29 3.02 6.99 -2.09
N ARG A 30 4.30 7.06 -2.50
CA ARG A 30 4.90 8.29 -3.02
C ARG A 30 4.23 8.73 -4.32
N ARG A 31 4.08 7.81 -5.29
CA ARG A 31 3.42 8.07 -6.58
C ARG A 31 1.98 8.50 -6.41
N ALA A 32 1.24 7.88 -5.49
CA ALA A 32 -0.15 8.24 -5.23
C ALA A 32 -0.31 9.68 -4.71
N VAL A 33 0.65 10.15 -3.89
CA VAL A 33 0.70 11.54 -3.43
C VAL A 33 1.14 12.48 -4.56
N GLU A 34 2.19 12.14 -5.31
CA GLU A 34 2.68 12.94 -6.44
C GLU A 34 1.62 13.16 -7.53
N MET A 35 0.76 12.15 -7.74
CA MET A 35 -0.32 12.18 -8.73
C MET A 35 -1.64 12.73 -8.17
N ASP A 36 -1.66 13.21 -6.92
CA ASP A 36 -2.86 13.73 -6.24
C ASP A 36 -4.05 12.74 -6.14
N ILE A 37 -3.79 11.43 -6.26
CA ILE A 37 -4.82 10.37 -6.24
C ILE A 37 -5.48 10.26 -4.87
N VAL A 38 -4.73 10.54 -3.81
CA VAL A 38 -5.14 10.34 -2.41
C VAL A 38 -5.33 11.68 -1.66
N ALA A 39 -5.69 12.73 -2.40
CA ALA A 39 -6.01 14.04 -1.83
C ALA A 39 -6.97 13.93 -0.64
N GLY A 40 -6.64 14.60 0.46
CA GLY A 40 -7.45 14.58 1.69
C GLY A 40 -7.37 13.29 2.52
N ARG A 41 -6.53 12.31 2.16
CA ARG A 41 -6.26 11.13 3.01
C ARG A 41 -5.09 11.38 3.95
N SER A 42 -5.15 10.78 5.14
CA SER A 42 -4.04 10.86 6.09
C SER A 42 -2.83 10.05 5.58
N PRO A 43 -1.58 10.46 5.88
CA PRO A 43 -0.38 9.71 5.50
C PRO A 43 -0.40 8.24 5.96
N ILE A 44 -0.98 7.96 7.14
CA ILE A 44 -1.09 6.60 7.68
C ILE A 44 -2.06 5.77 6.83
N SER A 45 -3.20 6.33 6.44
CA SER A 45 -4.18 5.65 5.57
C SER A 45 -3.59 5.34 4.19
N VAL A 46 -2.80 6.27 3.63
CA VAL A 46 -2.11 6.08 2.36
C VAL A 46 -1.05 4.98 2.48
N ALA A 47 -0.24 5.01 3.54
CA ALA A 47 0.76 3.97 3.77
C ALA A 47 0.11 2.58 3.93
N ALA A 48 -0.97 2.47 4.71
CA ALA A 48 -1.68 1.21 4.91
C ALA A 48 -2.28 0.66 3.60
N ALA A 49 -2.88 1.52 2.76
CA ALA A 49 -3.40 1.10 1.46
C ALA A 49 -2.30 0.72 0.45
N ALA A 50 -1.17 1.40 0.47
CA ALA A 50 -0.02 1.06 -0.36
C ALA A 50 0.60 -0.29 0.05
N ILE A 51 0.72 -0.55 1.36
CA ILE A 51 1.15 -1.86 1.89
C ILE A 51 0.18 -2.95 1.46
N TYR A 52 -1.13 -2.70 1.59
CA TYR A 52 -2.14 -3.66 1.16
C TYR A 52 -1.97 -3.99 -0.32
N MET A 53 -1.93 -2.97 -1.19
CA MET A 53 -1.74 -3.14 -2.63
C MET A 53 -0.46 -3.92 -2.98
N ALA A 54 0.69 -3.53 -2.41
CA ALA A 54 1.96 -4.21 -2.65
C ALA A 54 1.95 -5.67 -2.17
N SER A 55 1.38 -5.93 -0.99
CA SER A 55 1.29 -7.28 -0.43
C SER A 55 0.42 -8.20 -1.29
N GLN A 56 -0.72 -7.69 -1.80
CA GLN A 56 -1.63 -8.47 -2.65
C GLN A 56 -1.02 -8.81 -4.01
N ALA A 57 -0.12 -7.99 -4.51
CA ALA A 57 0.63 -8.23 -5.75
C ALA A 57 1.81 -9.22 -5.57
N SER A 58 2.16 -9.57 -4.34
CA SER A 58 3.27 -10.45 -3.98
C SER A 58 2.81 -11.81 -3.42
N GLU A 59 3.76 -12.68 -3.08
CA GLU A 59 3.49 -13.92 -2.33
C GLU A 59 3.10 -13.63 -0.87
N ASP A 60 3.60 -12.54 -0.28
CA ASP A 60 3.41 -12.16 1.11
C ASP A 60 2.12 -11.37 1.36
N LYS A 61 0.99 -11.98 1.03
CA LYS A 61 -0.33 -11.32 1.15
C LYS A 61 -0.66 -11.00 2.62
N ARG A 62 -1.06 -9.76 2.87
CA ARG A 62 -1.59 -9.31 4.18
C ARG A 62 -3.03 -8.84 4.06
N SER A 63 -3.85 -9.20 5.03
CA SER A 63 -5.24 -8.76 5.14
C SER A 63 -5.33 -7.29 5.58
N GLN A 64 -6.46 -6.65 5.29
CA GLN A 64 -6.74 -5.30 5.80
C GLN A 64 -6.68 -5.26 7.32
N LYS A 65 -7.19 -6.30 7.99
CA LYS A 65 -7.18 -6.43 9.44
C LYS A 65 -5.76 -6.44 10.01
N GLU A 66 -4.88 -7.31 9.51
CA GLU A 66 -3.48 -7.36 9.96
C GLU A 66 -2.78 -6.00 9.79
N ILE A 67 -3.02 -5.32 8.67
CA ILE A 67 -2.42 -4.01 8.40
C ILE A 67 -3.03 -2.95 9.32
N GLY A 68 -4.35 -2.98 9.52
CA GLY A 68 -5.09 -2.05 10.36
C GLY A 68 -4.67 -2.13 11.83
N ASP A 69 -4.50 -3.35 12.34
CA ASP A 69 -4.02 -3.63 13.70
C ASP A 69 -2.62 -3.03 13.94
N ILE A 70 -1.72 -3.10 12.93
CA ILE A 70 -0.37 -2.52 13.01
C ILE A 70 -0.36 -0.99 12.79
N ALA A 71 -1.16 -0.50 11.86
CA ALA A 71 -1.18 0.91 11.46
C ALA A 71 -2.06 1.79 12.37
N GLY A 72 -2.92 1.19 13.20
CA GLY A 72 -3.87 1.89 14.05
C GLY A 72 -5.01 2.54 13.25
N VAL A 73 -5.45 1.92 12.16
CA VAL A 73 -6.54 2.40 11.31
C VAL A 73 -7.57 1.30 11.06
N ALA A 74 -8.84 1.68 10.94
CA ALA A 74 -9.90 0.72 10.64
C ALA A 74 -9.79 0.18 9.20
N ASP A 75 -10.18 -1.08 8.99
CA ASP A 75 -10.21 -1.75 7.68
C ASP A 75 -10.89 -0.90 6.59
N VAL A 76 -12.01 -0.27 6.93
CA VAL A 76 -12.77 0.61 6.01
C VAL A 76 -11.94 1.79 5.50
N THR A 77 -11.00 2.28 6.32
CA THR A 77 -10.09 3.39 5.97
C THR A 77 -9.06 2.93 4.93
N ILE A 78 -8.52 1.72 5.10
CA ILE A 78 -7.62 1.09 4.14
C ILE A 78 -8.36 0.88 2.83
N ARG A 79 -9.57 0.30 2.88
CA ARG A 79 -10.42 0.07 1.72
C ARG A 79 -10.71 1.34 0.93
N HIS A 80 -11.14 2.42 1.60
CA HIS A 80 -11.43 3.68 0.92
C HIS A 80 -10.22 4.29 0.23
N SER A 81 -9.03 4.20 0.84
CA SER A 81 -7.80 4.71 0.24
C SER A 81 -7.33 3.80 -0.92
N TYR A 82 -7.43 2.49 -0.75
CA TYR A 82 -7.12 1.51 -1.80
C TYR A 82 -8.02 1.68 -3.03
N LYS A 83 -9.32 1.91 -2.85
CA LYS A 83 -10.26 2.17 -3.97
C LYS A 83 -9.87 3.37 -4.83
N LEU A 84 -9.25 4.39 -4.24
CA LEU A 84 -8.73 5.53 -5.01
C LEU A 84 -7.49 5.14 -5.82
N MET A 85 -6.64 4.27 -5.28
CA MET A 85 -5.37 3.88 -5.89
C MET A 85 -5.52 2.80 -6.96
N TYR A 86 -6.47 1.87 -6.79
CA TYR A 86 -6.63 0.70 -7.66
C TYR A 86 -6.76 1.02 -9.16
N PRO A 87 -7.58 1.99 -9.60
CA PRO A 87 -7.66 2.37 -11.02
C PRO A 87 -6.33 2.82 -11.63
N HIS A 88 -5.38 3.23 -10.80
CA HIS A 88 -4.07 3.73 -11.19
C HIS A 88 -2.94 2.75 -10.90
N ALA A 89 -3.23 1.51 -10.47
CA ALA A 89 -2.23 0.55 -10.01
C ALA A 89 -1.04 0.40 -10.99
N ALA A 90 -1.30 0.31 -12.30
CA ALA A 90 -0.27 0.20 -13.32
C ALA A 90 0.74 1.38 -13.33
N ALA A 91 0.30 2.59 -12.96
CA ALA A 91 1.16 3.77 -12.86
C ALA A 91 1.81 3.97 -11.48
N LEU A 92 1.35 3.20 -10.48
CA LEU A 92 1.80 3.28 -9.09
C LEU A 92 2.89 2.27 -8.74
N PHE A 93 2.94 1.11 -9.40
CA PHE A 93 4.00 0.12 -9.16
C PHE A 93 5.34 0.55 -9.78
N PRO A 94 6.49 0.23 -9.15
CA PRO A 94 7.79 0.35 -9.79
C PRO A 94 7.86 -0.49 -11.07
N SER A 95 8.55 0.00 -12.09
CA SER A 95 8.75 -0.71 -13.37
C SER A 95 9.44 -2.07 -13.23
N GLU A 96 10.26 -2.22 -12.20
CA GLU A 96 11.07 -3.39 -11.89
C GLU A 96 10.37 -4.36 -10.92
N PHE A 97 9.12 -4.09 -10.55
CA PHE A 97 8.39 -4.95 -9.62
C PHE A 97 7.96 -6.27 -10.29
N THR A 98 8.33 -7.39 -9.68
CA THR A 98 7.88 -8.72 -10.11
C THR A 98 6.54 -9.05 -9.47
N PHE A 99 5.51 -9.17 -10.29
CA PHE A 99 4.16 -9.53 -9.85
C PHE A 99 4.01 -11.04 -9.66
N THR A 100 3.64 -11.46 -8.45
CA THR A 100 3.10 -12.80 -8.20
C THR A 100 1.63 -12.85 -8.60
N THR A 101 0.88 -11.79 -8.29
CA THR A 101 -0.51 -11.62 -8.70
C THR A 101 -0.57 -10.43 -9.66
N PRO A 102 -0.92 -10.65 -10.94
CA PRO A 102 -1.07 -9.57 -11.93
C PRO A 102 -2.08 -8.51 -11.50
N ILE A 103 -1.92 -7.28 -12.02
CA ILE A 103 -2.74 -6.11 -11.63
C ILE A 103 -4.23 -6.36 -11.85
N ASP A 104 -4.61 -7.00 -12.95
CA ASP A 104 -5.99 -7.32 -13.31
C ASP A 104 -6.62 -8.41 -12.42
N GLN A 105 -5.82 -9.06 -11.57
CA GLN A 105 -6.24 -10.06 -10.59
C GLN A 105 -6.12 -9.56 -9.14
N LEU A 106 -5.74 -8.29 -8.94
CA LEU A 106 -5.74 -7.70 -7.60
C LEU A 106 -7.18 -7.55 -7.08
N PRO A 107 -7.39 -7.58 -5.75
CA PRO A 107 -8.72 -7.49 -5.16
C PRO A 107 -9.49 -6.24 -5.59
N THR A 108 -10.70 -6.43 -6.12
CA THR A 108 -11.66 -5.37 -6.46
C THR A 108 -12.68 -5.26 -5.32
N MET A 109 -12.56 -4.24 -4.48
CA MET A 109 -13.41 -4.06 -3.29
C MET A 109 -14.52 -3.04 -3.48
#